data_AF-A0A1J0WHX0-F1
#
_entry.id   AF-A0A1J0WHX0-F1
#
_cell.length_a   1.000
_cell.length_b   1.000
_cell.length_c   1.000
_cell.angle_alpha   90.00
_cell.angle_beta   90.00
_cell.angle_gamma   90.00
#
_symmetry.space_group_name_H-M   'P 1'
#
loop_
_entity.id
_entity.type
_entity.pdbx_description
1 polymer ?
#
loop_
_entity_poly.entity_id
_entity_poly.type
_entity_poly.pdbx_seq_one_letter_code
_entity_poly.pdbx_strand_id
1 'polypeptide(L)'
;MGKLALCVAVVCLATQPLRADDLLPRLEAAQGAIDARMLTVMGADPAGARWSAARRAASGCALRELERMKGRAAAETYVRAVENGAAKAARLRAAADFGGLAARIHAAAGLRLQRDIVPITRACGVGL
;
A
#
# COMPACT_ATOMS: atom_id res chain seq x y z
N MET A 1 -29.30 -48.71 4.41
CA MET A 1 -29.58 -47.42 5.09
C MET A 1 -28.29 -46.98 5.75
N GLY A 2 -27.63 -45.85 5.53
CA GLY A 2 -27.76 -44.70 4.63
C GLY A 2 -26.42 -43.92 4.70
N LYS A 3 -26.03 -43.28 3.59
CA LYS A 3 -24.93 -42.31 3.51
C LYS A 3 -25.30 -41.04 4.30
N LEU A 4 -24.31 -40.33 4.86
CA LEU A 4 -24.23 -38.89 5.26
C LEU A 4 -23.33 -38.79 6.51
N ALA A 5 -22.37 -37.89 6.68
CA ALA A 5 -21.95 -36.66 6.01
C ALA A 5 -20.48 -36.43 6.45
N LEU A 6 -19.50 -36.20 5.57
CA LEU A 6 -19.19 -34.92 4.93
C LEU A 6 -19.53 -33.69 5.80
N CYS A 7 -18.71 -33.38 6.80
CA CYS A 7 -18.58 -32.09 7.50
C CYS A 7 -17.42 -32.30 8.48
N VAL A 8 -16.25 -31.67 8.41
CA VAL A 8 -15.98 -30.24 8.31
C VAL A 8 -14.62 -30.08 7.64
N ALA A 9 -14.61 -29.81 6.33
CA ALA A 9 -13.43 -29.34 5.61
C ALA A 9 -13.38 -27.80 5.59
N VAL A 10 -13.79 -27.15 6.70
CA VAL A 10 -13.98 -25.69 6.77
C VAL A 10 -13.33 -25.11 8.02
N VAL A 11 -12.10 -25.50 8.37
CA VAL A 11 -11.23 -24.67 9.24
C VAL A 11 -9.75 -24.88 8.84
N CYS A 12 -9.47 -24.84 7.55
CA CYS A 12 -8.11 -24.62 7.04
C CYS A 12 -8.15 -23.47 6.01
N LEU A 13 -8.82 -22.37 6.36
CA LEU A 13 -8.49 -21.08 5.76
C LEU A 13 -7.09 -20.72 6.24
N ALA A 14 -6.12 -21.28 5.53
CA ALA A 14 -4.80 -20.75 5.27
C ALA A 14 -4.54 -19.38 5.92
N THR A 15 -4.17 -19.39 7.20
CA THR A 15 -3.22 -18.41 7.75
C THR A 15 -1.84 -18.77 7.20
N GLN A 16 -1.72 -18.84 5.88
CA GLN A 16 -0.42 -18.85 5.24
C GLN A 16 0.23 -17.53 5.65
N PRO A 17 1.40 -17.55 6.29
CA PRO A 17 2.16 -16.32 6.41
C PRO A 17 2.35 -15.85 4.98
N LEU A 18 1.80 -14.66 4.65
CA LEU A 18 2.07 -14.01 3.38
C LEU A 18 3.59 -14.05 3.21
N ARG A 19 4.04 -14.84 2.23
CA ARG A 19 5.46 -15.06 1.97
C ARG A 19 6.12 -13.69 1.80
N ALA A 20 7.41 -13.65 2.11
CA ALA A 20 8.17 -12.43 2.27
C ALA A 20 8.28 -11.48 1.03
N ASP A 21 7.51 -11.66 -0.05
CA ASP A 21 7.59 -10.88 -1.29
C ASP A 21 6.20 -10.51 -1.89
N ASP A 22 5.21 -10.20 -1.06
CA ASP A 22 3.85 -9.81 -1.46
C ASP A 22 3.55 -8.30 -1.40
N LEU A 23 4.43 -7.52 -0.79
CA LEU A 23 4.14 -6.12 -0.42
C LEU A 23 4.09 -5.17 -1.62
N LEU A 24 4.96 -5.35 -2.62
CA LEU A 24 5.03 -4.44 -3.77
C LEU A 24 3.76 -4.50 -4.65
N PRO A 25 3.23 -5.67 -5.05
CA PRO A 25 1.96 -5.74 -5.78
C PRO A 25 0.80 -5.08 -5.03
N ARG A 26 0.73 -5.26 -3.70
CA ARG A 26 -0.31 -4.67 -2.85
C ARG A 26 -0.18 -3.16 -2.76
N LEU A 27 1.03 -2.66 -2.55
CA LEU A 27 1.34 -1.24 -2.56
C LEU A 27 0.96 -0.60 -3.90
N GLU A 28 1.34 -1.23 -5.01
CA GLU A 28 1.01 -0.75 -6.36
C GLU A 28 -0.50 -0.65 -6.58
N ALA A 29 -1.25 -1.69 -6.21
CA ALA A 29 -2.70 -1.69 -6.34
C ALA A 29 -3.35 -0.57 -5.49
N ALA A 30 -2.95 -0.43 -4.22
CA ALA A 30 -3.53 0.53 -3.31
C ALA A 30 -3.16 1.98 -3.69
N GLN A 31 -1.89 2.25 -3.97
CA GLN A 31 -1.44 3.58 -4.36
C GLN A 31 -1.99 3.96 -5.75
N GLY A 32 -2.04 3.01 -6.68
CA GLY A 32 -2.68 3.20 -7.99
C GLY A 32 -4.15 3.59 -7.85
N ALA A 33 -4.90 3.00 -6.90
CA ALA A 33 -6.27 3.37 -6.63
C ALA A 33 -6.40 4.80 -6.03
N ILE A 34 -5.48 5.19 -5.15
CA ILE A 34 -5.42 6.57 -4.62
C ILE A 34 -5.17 7.56 -5.77
N ASP A 35 -4.15 7.31 -6.58
CA ASP A 35 -3.73 8.20 -7.66
C ASP A 35 -4.80 8.29 -8.75
N ALA A 36 -5.40 7.15 -9.15
CA ALA A 36 -6.49 7.13 -10.11
C ALA A 36 -7.68 7.94 -9.62
N ARG A 37 -8.03 7.81 -8.33
CA ARG A 37 -9.11 8.58 -7.72
C ARG A 37 -8.79 10.07 -7.67
N MET A 38 -7.54 10.44 -7.37
CA MET A 38 -7.07 11.82 -7.41
C MET A 38 -7.20 12.40 -8.82
N LEU A 39 -6.76 11.68 -9.85
CA LEU A 39 -6.90 12.08 -11.25
C LEU A 39 -8.37 12.27 -11.64
N THR A 40 -9.26 11.32 -11.29
CA THR A 40 -10.71 11.49 -11.52
C THR A 40 -11.25 12.74 -10.87
N VAL A 41 -10.88 13.04 -9.63
CA VAL A 41 -11.35 14.24 -8.91
C VAL A 41 -10.82 15.53 -9.56
N MET A 42 -9.62 15.49 -10.14
CA MET A 42 -9.03 16.62 -10.88
C MET A 42 -9.55 16.75 -12.33
N GLY A 43 -10.44 15.86 -12.78
CA GLY A 43 -10.95 15.84 -14.15
C GLY A 43 -9.95 15.30 -15.19
N ALA A 44 -8.94 14.54 -14.74
CA ALA A 44 -7.94 13.90 -15.59
C ALA A 44 -8.22 12.40 -15.79
N ASP A 45 -7.62 11.80 -16.83
CA ASP A 45 -7.75 10.38 -17.11
C ASP A 45 -7.10 9.52 -16.01
N PRO A 46 -7.86 8.67 -15.29
CA PRO A 46 -7.32 7.79 -14.26
C PRO A 46 -6.31 6.76 -14.79
N ALA A 47 -6.29 6.45 -16.09
CA ALA A 47 -5.28 5.56 -16.67
C ALA A 47 -3.85 6.12 -16.53
N GLY A 48 -3.72 7.45 -16.39
CA GLY A 48 -2.45 8.12 -16.08
C GLY A 48 -1.85 7.73 -14.73
N ALA A 49 -2.60 7.09 -13.83
CA ALA A 49 -2.10 6.59 -12.54
C ALA A 49 -1.30 5.28 -12.66
N ARG A 50 -1.29 4.64 -13.84
CA ARG A 50 -0.59 3.37 -14.03
C ARG A 50 0.89 3.51 -13.70
N TRP A 51 1.40 2.58 -12.89
CA TRP A 51 2.81 2.58 -12.51
C TRP A 51 3.70 2.26 -13.72
N SER A 52 4.71 3.10 -13.93
CA SER A 52 5.80 2.79 -14.84
C SER A 52 6.75 1.75 -14.21
N ALA A 53 7.54 1.07 -15.04
CA ALA A 53 8.58 0.16 -14.56
C ALA A 53 9.56 0.86 -13.60
N ALA A 54 9.92 2.12 -13.90
CA ALA A 54 10.78 2.94 -13.06
C ALA A 54 10.14 3.20 -11.68
N ARG A 55 8.86 3.59 -11.64
CA ARG A 55 8.13 3.79 -10.37
C ARG A 55 8.04 2.50 -9.55
N ARG A 56 7.75 1.37 -10.21
CA ARG A 56 7.69 0.06 -9.56
C ARG A 56 9.03 -0.34 -8.96
N ALA A 57 10.14 -0.13 -9.68
CA ALA A 57 11.49 -0.40 -9.19
C ALA A 57 11.86 0.49 -7.99
N ALA A 58 11.59 1.79 -8.07
CA ALA A 58 11.84 2.75 -6.99
C ALA A 58 11.01 2.42 -5.73
N SER A 59 9.75 2.06 -5.89
CA SER A 59 8.87 1.68 -4.77
C SER A 59 9.31 0.36 -4.13
N GLY A 60 9.81 -0.59 -4.94
CA GLY A 60 10.45 -1.81 -4.44
C GLY A 60 11.72 -1.53 -3.64
N CYS A 61 12.55 -0.56 -4.08
CA CYS A 61 13.68 -0.06 -3.29
C CYS A 61 13.19 0.53 -1.96
N ALA A 62 12.17 1.38 -1.98
CA ALA A 62 11.66 2.07 -0.81
C ALA A 62 11.13 1.09 0.26
N LEU A 63 10.41 0.04 -0.16
CA LEU A 63 9.98 -1.03 0.74
C LEU A 63 11.19 -1.76 1.35
N ARG A 64 12.19 -2.15 0.56
CA ARG A 64 13.40 -2.81 1.07
C ARG A 64 14.18 -1.92 2.04
N GLU A 65 14.29 -0.62 1.77
CA GLU A 65 14.94 0.32 2.68
C GLU A 65 14.16 0.49 3.99
N LEU A 66 12.83 0.54 3.92
CA LEU A 66 12.00 0.54 5.14
C LEU A 66 12.20 -0.73 5.95
N GLU A 67 12.21 -1.90 5.31
CA GLU A 67 12.49 -3.18 5.97
C GLU A 67 13.87 -3.19 6.62
N ARG A 68 14.90 -2.69 5.92
CA ARG A 68 16.27 -2.58 6.44
C ARG A 68 16.34 -1.67 7.66
N MET A 69 15.62 -0.54 7.64
CA MET A 69 15.68 0.48 8.69
C MET A 69 14.85 0.15 9.92
N LYS A 70 13.65 -0.43 9.73
CA LYS A 70 12.64 -0.59 10.79
C LYS A 70 12.09 -2.01 10.92
N GLY A 71 12.58 -2.94 10.10
CA GLY A 71 12.14 -4.32 10.06
C GLY A 71 10.90 -4.53 9.18
N ARG A 72 10.65 -5.80 8.84
CA ARG A 72 9.55 -6.20 7.97
C ARG A 72 8.16 -5.77 8.46
N ALA A 73 7.92 -5.85 9.76
CA ALA A 73 6.64 -5.45 10.36
C ALA A 73 6.29 -3.98 10.08
N ALA A 74 7.29 -3.09 9.95
CA ALA A 74 7.08 -1.70 9.59
C ALA A 74 6.64 -1.55 8.13
N ALA A 75 7.25 -2.30 7.20
CA ALA A 75 6.86 -2.30 5.79
C ALA A 75 5.45 -2.84 5.59
N GLU A 76 5.08 -3.94 6.26
CA GLU A 76 3.72 -4.46 6.22
C GLU A 76 2.70 -3.46 6.78
N THR A 77 3.04 -2.78 7.88
CA THR A 77 2.16 -1.77 8.50
C THR A 77 1.97 -0.57 7.59
N TYR A 78 3.03 -0.14 6.90
CA TYR A 78 2.95 0.89 5.89
C TYR A 78 2.04 0.47 4.72
N VAL A 79 2.22 -0.72 4.14
CA VAL A 79 1.34 -1.20 3.06
C VAL A 79 -0.12 -1.28 3.51
N ARG A 80 -0.39 -1.79 4.72
CA ARG A 80 -1.75 -1.78 5.31
C ARG A 80 -2.30 -0.36 5.47
N ALA A 81 -1.46 0.60 5.83
CA ALA A 81 -1.87 2.00 5.94
C ALA A 81 -2.25 2.59 4.56
N VAL A 82 -1.52 2.24 3.49
CA VAL A 82 -1.83 2.65 2.11
C VAL A 82 -3.12 2.00 1.61
N GLU A 83 -3.33 0.70 1.87
CA GLU A 83 -4.59 -0.01 1.56
C GLU A 83 -5.80 0.67 2.21
N ASN A 84 -5.68 1.02 3.49
CA ASN A 84 -6.70 1.80 4.20
C ASN A 84 -6.83 3.22 3.63
N GLY A 85 -5.73 3.82 3.18
CA GLY A 85 -5.70 5.09 2.48
C GLY A 85 -6.50 5.06 1.18
N ALA A 86 -6.38 4.00 0.39
CA ALA A 86 -7.14 3.79 -0.83
C ALA A 86 -8.66 3.73 -0.57
N ALA A 87 -9.07 3.00 0.47
CA ALA A 87 -10.48 2.94 0.89
C ALA A 87 -11.02 4.33 1.30
N LYS A 88 -10.19 5.18 1.90
CA LYS A 88 -10.55 6.57 2.24
C LYS A 88 -10.57 7.48 1.00
N ALA A 89 -9.57 7.36 0.13
CA ALA A 89 -9.47 8.12 -1.12
C ALA A 89 -10.72 7.96 -1.98
N ALA A 90 -11.28 6.74 -2.07
CA ALA A 90 -12.49 6.44 -2.81
C ALA A 90 -13.69 7.33 -2.46
N ARG A 91 -13.71 7.92 -1.25
CA ARG A 91 -14.78 8.79 -0.75
C ARG A 91 -14.49 10.28 -0.91
N LEU A 92 -13.25 10.66 -1.24
CA LEU A 92 -12.84 12.06 -1.39
C LEU A 92 -13.44 12.67 -2.66
N ARG A 93 -13.79 13.96 -2.60
CA ARG A 93 -14.41 14.70 -3.72
C ARG A 93 -13.64 15.96 -4.13
N ALA A 94 -12.67 16.41 -3.35
CA ALA A 94 -11.84 17.56 -3.68
C ALA A 94 -10.35 17.17 -3.69
N ALA A 95 -9.60 17.74 -4.63
CA ALA A 95 -8.16 17.47 -4.77
C ALA A 95 -7.36 17.87 -3.52
N ALA A 96 -7.78 18.95 -2.84
CA ALA A 96 -7.16 19.42 -1.60
C ALA A 96 -7.16 18.38 -0.47
N ASP A 97 -8.12 17.45 -0.45
CA ASP A 97 -8.25 16.45 0.59
C ASP A 97 -7.17 15.34 0.53
N PHE A 98 -6.53 15.18 -0.63
CA PHE A 98 -5.50 14.15 -0.86
C PHE A 98 -4.17 14.52 -0.19
N GLY A 99 -3.84 15.80 -0.05
CA GLY A 99 -2.62 16.24 0.64
C GLY A 99 -2.60 15.78 2.11
N GLY A 100 -3.74 15.87 2.79
CA GLY A 100 -3.88 15.35 4.16
C GLY A 100 -3.91 13.82 4.23
N LEU A 101 -4.24 13.12 3.14
CA LEU A 101 -4.29 11.65 3.11
C LEU A 101 -2.89 11.04 3.23
N ALA A 102 -1.91 11.53 2.48
CA ALA A 102 -0.53 11.03 2.53
C ALA A 102 0.06 11.14 3.94
N ALA A 103 -0.07 12.30 4.58
CA ALA A 103 0.41 12.51 5.96
C ALA A 103 -0.27 11.55 6.96
N ARG A 104 -1.57 11.27 6.79
CA ARG A 104 -2.30 10.31 7.64
C ARG A 104 -1.83 8.86 7.42
N ILE A 105 -1.47 8.49 6.20
CA ILE A 105 -0.90 7.17 5.89
C ILE A 105 0.44 7.01 6.63
N HIS A 106 1.35 7.98 6.51
CA HIS A 106 2.64 7.94 7.20
C HIS A 106 2.48 7.89 8.72
N ALA A 107 1.61 8.74 9.28
CA ALA A 107 1.33 8.74 10.71
C ALA A 107 0.76 7.40 11.19
N ALA A 108 -0.18 6.81 10.45
CA ALA A 108 -0.75 5.50 10.76
C ALA A 108 0.29 4.36 10.68
N ALA A 109 1.31 4.51 9.83
CA ALA A 109 2.43 3.61 9.73
C ALA A 109 3.54 3.87 10.77
N GLY A 110 3.39 4.87 11.64
CA GLY A 110 4.40 5.27 12.60
C GLY A 110 5.68 5.80 11.93
N LEU A 111 5.56 6.34 10.70
CA LEU A 111 6.67 6.90 9.94
C LEU A 111 6.77 8.41 10.17
N ARG A 112 7.99 8.86 10.45
CA ARG A 112 8.30 10.28 10.65
C ARG A 112 9.01 10.82 9.42
N LEU A 113 8.52 11.95 8.88
CA LEU A 113 9.03 12.55 7.64
C LEU A 113 10.56 12.65 7.62
N GLN A 114 11.17 13.32 8.61
CA GLN A 114 12.60 13.59 8.62
C GLN A 114 13.47 12.36 8.96
N ARG A 115 12.95 11.43 9.75
CA ARG A 115 13.73 10.28 10.26
C ARG A 115 13.61 9.03 9.39
N ASP A 116 12.46 8.87 8.72
CA ASP A 116 12.12 7.65 8.00
C ASP A 116 11.95 7.95 6.49
N ILE A 117 11.08 8.90 6.12
CA ILE A 117 10.69 9.13 4.71
C ILE A 117 11.79 9.81 3.90
N VAL A 118 12.40 10.88 4.43
CA VAL A 118 13.45 11.65 3.72
C VAL A 118 14.67 10.78 3.40
N PRO A 119 15.22 9.97 4.33
CA PRO A 119 16.31 9.04 4.00
C PRO A 119 15.96 8.05 2.90
N ILE A 120 14.77 7.45 2.94
CA ILE A 120 14.31 6.50 1.91
C ILE A 120 14.18 7.20 0.55
N THR A 121 13.61 8.41 0.54
CA THR A 121 13.48 9.22 -0.68
C THR A 121 14.83 9.53 -1.30
N ARG A 122 15.83 9.87 -0.48
CA ARG A 122 17.21 10.11 -0.95
C ARG A 122 17.87 8.86 -1.53
N ALA A 123 17.59 7.69 -0.96
CA ALA A 123 18.17 6.43 -1.41
C ALA A 123 17.50 5.88 -2.68
N CYS A 124 16.18 6.00 -2.79
CA CYS A 124 15.38 5.31 -3.80
C CYS A 124 14.75 6.23 -4.86
N GLY A 125 14.88 7.56 -4.71
CA GLY A 125 14.30 8.55 -5.62
C GLY A 125 12.77 8.67 -5.54
N VAL A 126 12.12 7.97 -4.60
CA VAL A 126 10.69 8.04 -4.34
C VAL A 126 10.43 8.00 -2.84
N GLY A 127 9.46 8.80 -2.40
CA GLY A 127 8.94 8.70 -1.04
C GLY A 127 8.01 7.51 -0.90
N LEU A 128 7.97 6.95 0.31
CA LEU A 128 6.80 6.22 0.78
C LEU A 128 5.65 7.21 1.00
#